data_AF-Q2CAQ1-F1
#
_entry.id   AF-Q2CAQ1-F1
#
_cell.length_a   1.000
_cell.length_b   1.000
_cell.length_c   1.000
_cell.angle_alpha   90.00
_cell.angle_beta   90.00
_cell.angle_gamma   90.00
#
_symmetry.space_group_name_H-M   'P 1'
#
loop_
_entity.id
_entity.type
_entity.pdbx_description
1 polymer ?
#
loop_
_entity_poly.entity_id
_entity_poly.type
_entity_poly.pdbx_seq_one_letter_code
_entity_poly.pdbx_strand_id
1 'polypeptide(L)'
;MTVSQIAKRAGVSSALAFHYFGDKEQIFLAAMRSILTVYAAEVRGALTAADGPRARLEGMVRASFSASNFRRDAIAAWLNFYVLARTSDEACRLLSVYQRRLRSNLVHDLRPLAGDAAPALAERLGGLIDGLYLRHALDPATDADGQAAAAQVLTALDHELKALAR
;
A
#
# COMPACT_ATOMS: atom_id res chain seq x y z
N MET A 1 -16.72 7.15 -5.71
CA MET A 1 -16.66 8.56 -6.13
C MET A 1 -16.92 8.65 -7.63
N THR A 2 -17.74 9.59 -8.09
CA THR A 2 -18.02 9.77 -9.53
C THR A 2 -17.10 10.82 -10.15
N VAL A 3 -16.91 10.79 -11.48
CA VAL A 3 -16.14 11.80 -12.22
C VAL A 3 -16.67 13.22 -11.97
N SER A 4 -17.99 13.40 -11.85
CA SER A 4 -18.58 14.68 -11.49
C SER A 4 -18.19 15.17 -10.10
N GLN A 5 -18.01 14.27 -9.13
CA GLN A 5 -17.55 14.66 -7.79
C GLN A 5 -16.08 15.08 -7.79
N ILE A 6 -15.24 14.47 -8.63
CA ILE A 6 -13.82 14.83 -8.80
C ILE A 6 -13.69 16.18 -9.51
N ALA A 7 -14.40 16.36 -10.63
CA ALA A 7 -14.40 17.59 -11.42
C ALA A 7 -14.83 18.80 -10.58
N LYS A 8 -15.94 18.65 -9.83
CA LYS A 8 -16.45 19.68 -8.92
C LYS A 8 -15.42 20.08 -7.85
N ARG A 9 -14.63 19.12 -7.35
CA ARG A 9 -13.62 19.39 -6.32
C ARG A 9 -12.34 20.02 -6.87
N ALA A 10 -12.06 19.81 -8.17
CA ALA A 10 -10.93 20.40 -8.87
C ALA A 10 -11.26 21.76 -9.53
N GLY A 11 -12.48 22.29 -9.34
CA GLY A 11 -12.89 23.58 -9.92
C GLY A 11 -13.12 23.51 -11.44
N VAL A 12 -13.34 22.31 -11.99
CA VAL A 12 -13.45 22.07 -13.43
C VAL A 12 -14.83 21.52 -13.77
N SER A 13 -15.38 21.86 -14.94
CA SER A 13 -16.69 21.33 -15.36
C SER A 13 -16.60 19.83 -15.64
N SER A 14 -17.69 19.09 -15.37
CA SER A 14 -17.76 17.65 -15.65
C SER A 14 -17.44 17.35 -17.12
N ALA A 15 -17.91 18.20 -18.04
CA ALA A 15 -17.64 18.09 -19.47
C ALA A 15 -16.15 18.30 -19.82
N LEU A 16 -15.46 19.23 -19.15
CA LEU A 16 -14.03 19.45 -19.35
C LEU A 16 -13.18 18.30 -18.79
N ALA A 17 -13.61 17.67 -17.69
CA ALA A 17 -12.99 16.44 -17.19
C ALA A 17 -13.17 15.26 -18.15
N PHE A 18 -14.35 15.10 -18.78
CA PHE A 18 -14.52 14.09 -19.84
C PHE A 18 -13.66 14.39 -21.09
N HIS A 19 -13.45 15.67 -21.40
CA HIS A 19 -12.68 16.11 -22.59
C HIS A 19 -11.16 15.93 -22.44
N TYR A 20 -10.59 16.15 -21.25
CA TYR A 20 -9.15 15.94 -21.00
C TYR A 20 -8.77 14.48 -20.72
N PHE A 21 -9.68 13.69 -20.16
CA PHE A 21 -9.33 12.35 -19.68
C PHE A 21 -9.81 11.19 -20.54
N GLY A 22 -10.78 11.38 -21.46
CA GLY A 22 -11.21 10.40 -22.46
C GLY A 22 -11.88 9.12 -21.92
N ASP A 23 -11.45 8.60 -20.78
CA ASP A 23 -11.94 7.39 -20.14
C ASP A 23 -11.83 7.51 -18.61
N LYS A 24 -12.86 7.07 -17.89
CA LYS A 24 -12.93 7.10 -16.42
C LYS A 24 -11.76 6.33 -15.79
N GLU A 25 -11.27 5.33 -16.51
CA GLU A 25 -10.11 4.54 -16.15
C GLU A 25 -8.82 5.38 -16.03
N GLN A 26 -8.58 6.34 -16.94
CA GLN A 26 -7.36 7.14 -16.91
C GLN A 26 -7.31 8.09 -15.70
N ILE A 27 -8.46 8.68 -15.33
CA ILE A 27 -8.60 9.47 -14.09
C ILE A 27 -8.29 8.60 -12.88
N PHE A 28 -8.85 7.39 -12.87
CA PHE A 28 -8.67 6.45 -11.78
C PHE A 28 -7.19 6.03 -11.64
N LEU A 29 -6.52 5.70 -12.74
CA LEU A 29 -5.11 5.33 -12.74
C LEU A 29 -4.20 6.49 -12.34
N ALA A 30 -4.53 7.72 -12.75
CA ALA A 30 -3.83 8.91 -12.27
C ALA A 30 -4.00 9.11 -10.76
N ALA A 31 -5.20 8.90 -10.22
CA ALA A 31 -5.44 8.96 -8.78
C ALA A 31 -4.66 7.85 -8.03
N MET A 32 -4.65 6.63 -8.55
CA MET A 32 -3.89 5.52 -7.96
C MET A 32 -2.38 5.79 -7.98
N ARG A 33 -1.84 6.34 -9.09
CA ARG A 33 -0.44 6.79 -9.17
C ARG A 33 -0.10 7.84 -8.12
N SER A 34 -1.01 8.79 -7.89
CA SER A 34 -0.84 9.80 -6.83
C SER A 34 -0.76 9.15 -5.44
N ILE A 35 -1.69 8.25 -5.12
CA ILE A 35 -1.70 7.50 -3.85
C ILE A 35 -0.40 6.71 -3.66
N LEU A 36 0.03 5.97 -4.68
CA LEU A 36 1.29 5.21 -4.64
C LEU A 36 2.52 6.12 -4.50
N THR A 37 2.46 7.34 -5.02
CA THR A 37 3.55 8.33 -4.88
C THR A 37 3.65 8.84 -3.44
N VAL A 38 2.51 9.14 -2.82
CA VAL A 38 2.44 9.53 -1.40
C VAL A 38 2.94 8.38 -0.52
N TYR A 39 2.42 7.17 -0.72
CA TYR A 39 2.88 5.99 0.02
C TYR A 39 4.39 5.76 -0.13
N ALA A 40 4.91 5.85 -1.37
CA ALA A 40 6.34 5.68 -1.59
C ALA A 40 7.19 6.77 -0.91
N ALA A 41 6.67 7.99 -0.76
CA ALA A 41 7.34 9.06 -0.02
C ALA A 41 7.37 8.77 1.48
N GLU A 42 6.25 8.30 2.05
CA GLU A 42 6.18 7.89 3.46
C GLU A 42 7.15 6.74 3.76
N VAL A 43 7.17 5.70 2.91
CA VAL A 43 8.13 4.59 3.03
C VAL A 43 9.56 5.12 2.96
N ARG A 44 9.92 5.94 1.96
CA ARG A 44 11.27 6.51 1.88
C ARG A 44 11.64 7.32 3.12
N GLY A 45 10.73 8.14 3.63
CA GLY A 45 10.95 8.92 4.86
C GLY A 45 11.24 8.02 6.04
N ALA A 46 10.43 6.97 6.23
CA ALA A 46 10.62 5.99 7.31
C ALA A 46 11.95 5.23 7.17
N LEU A 47 12.32 4.85 5.94
CA LEU A 47 13.57 4.15 5.64
C LEU A 47 14.81 5.02 5.90
N THR A 48 14.74 6.33 5.65
CA THR A 48 15.84 7.29 5.91
C THR A 48 16.00 7.58 7.40
N ALA A 49 14.91 7.62 8.16
CA ALA A 49 14.94 7.92 9.59
C ALA A 49 15.28 6.71 10.47
N ALA A 50 15.23 5.50 9.92
CA ALA A 50 15.40 4.26 10.67
C ALA A 50 16.87 3.87 10.88
N ASP A 51 17.19 3.43 12.09
CA ASP A 51 18.51 2.89 12.43
C ASP A 51 18.53 1.37 12.35
N GLY A 52 19.06 0.85 11.23
CA GLY A 52 19.23 -0.58 10.98
C GLY A 52 18.02 -1.30 10.35
N PRO A 53 18.21 -2.57 9.94
CA PRO A 53 17.23 -3.34 9.16
C PRO A 53 15.90 -3.55 9.87
N ARG A 54 15.91 -3.81 11.19
CA ARG A 54 14.67 -4.02 11.96
C ARG A 54 13.82 -2.75 12.01
N ALA A 55 14.43 -1.60 12.29
CA ALA A 55 13.73 -0.32 12.34
C ALA A 55 13.17 0.07 10.96
N ARG A 56 13.88 -0.27 9.88
CA ARG A 56 13.41 -0.06 8.50
C ARG A 56 12.17 -0.88 8.18
N LEU A 57 12.14 -2.16 8.58
CA LEU A 57 10.94 -3.00 8.47
C LEU A 57 9.76 -2.41 9.26
N GLU A 58 9.99 -1.92 10.49
CA GLU A 58 8.94 -1.27 11.28
C GLU A 58 8.38 -0.03 10.59
N GLY A 59 9.28 0.83 10.10
CA GLY A 59 8.92 2.04 9.40
C GLY A 59 8.04 1.75 8.17
N MET A 60 8.42 0.75 7.37
CA MET A 60 7.66 0.36 6.20
C MET A 60 6.30 -0.27 6.54
N VAL A 61 6.24 -1.12 7.57
CA VAL A 61 4.97 -1.69 8.06
C VAL A 61 4.06 -0.56 8.53
N ARG A 62 4.54 0.35 9.38
CA ARG A 62 3.75 1.48 9.89
C ARG A 62 3.29 2.41 8.77
N ALA A 63 4.13 2.68 7.77
CA ALA A 63 3.75 3.47 6.60
C ALA A 63 2.62 2.82 5.79
N SER A 64 2.56 1.48 5.74
CA SER A 64 1.48 0.75 5.06
C SER A 64 0.13 0.88 5.76
N PHE A 65 0.15 1.24 7.04
CA PHE A 65 -1.04 1.46 7.87
C PHE A 65 -1.21 2.91 8.33
N SER A 66 -0.56 3.85 7.64
CA SER A 66 -0.67 5.28 7.95
C SER A 66 -2.09 5.80 7.70
N ALA A 67 -2.46 6.89 8.39
CA ALA A 67 -3.77 7.53 8.23
C ALA A 67 -4.07 7.94 6.77
N SER A 68 -3.04 8.22 5.96
CA SER A 68 -3.21 8.57 4.55
C SER A 68 -3.78 7.41 3.72
N ASN A 69 -3.44 6.16 4.05
CA ASN A 69 -3.96 4.95 3.41
C ASN A 69 -5.39 4.58 3.84
N PHE A 70 -5.85 5.12 4.97
CA PHE A 70 -7.20 4.90 5.51
C PHE A 70 -8.18 6.05 5.25
N ARG A 71 -7.78 7.06 4.47
CA ARG A 71 -8.74 8.04 3.95
C ARG A 71 -9.76 7.33 3.07
N ARG A 72 -11.03 7.76 3.13
CA ARG A 72 -12.13 7.19 2.32
C ARG A 72 -11.81 7.09 0.83
N ASP A 73 -11.13 8.09 0.27
CA ASP A 73 -10.74 8.10 -1.14
C ASP A 73 -9.60 7.13 -1.44
N ALA A 74 -8.62 6.98 -0.53
CA ALA A 74 -7.55 6.00 -0.63
C ALA A 74 -8.08 4.56 -0.56
N ILE A 75 -8.95 4.26 0.42
CA ILE A 75 -9.60 2.95 0.55
C ILE A 75 -10.39 2.60 -0.72
N ALA A 76 -11.24 3.52 -1.19
CA ALA A 76 -12.02 3.29 -2.40
C ALA A 76 -11.13 3.08 -3.64
N ALA A 77 -9.99 3.79 -3.72
CA ALA A 77 -9.04 3.59 -4.80
C ALA A 77 -8.40 2.21 -4.75
N TRP A 78 -7.85 1.78 -3.61
CA TRP A 78 -7.23 0.46 -3.47
C TRP A 78 -8.19 -0.69 -3.77
N LEU A 79 -9.42 -0.65 -3.22
CA LEU A 79 -10.43 -1.70 -3.47
C LEU A 79 -10.80 -1.82 -4.95
N ASN A 80 -11.06 -0.67 -5.61
CA ASN A 80 -11.34 -0.67 -7.04
C ASN A 80 -10.12 -1.09 -7.85
N PHE A 81 -8.91 -0.76 -7.40
CA PHE A 81 -7.68 -1.05 -8.11
C PHE A 81 -7.38 -2.55 -8.16
N TYR A 82 -7.62 -3.27 -7.06
CA TYR A 82 -7.50 -4.73 -7.03
C TYR A 82 -8.45 -5.42 -8.02
N VAL A 83 -9.69 -4.92 -8.14
CA VAL A 83 -10.65 -5.44 -9.11
C VAL A 83 -10.23 -5.08 -10.55
N LEU A 84 -9.88 -3.81 -10.78
CA LEU A 84 -9.51 -3.32 -12.11
C LEU A 84 -8.25 -4.00 -12.66
N ALA A 85 -7.29 -4.35 -11.81
CA ALA A 85 -6.09 -5.08 -12.20
C ALA A 85 -6.36 -6.47 -12.82
N ARG A 86 -7.60 -7.00 -12.70
CA ARG A 86 -8.02 -8.24 -13.36
C ARG A 86 -8.37 -8.06 -14.84
N THR A 87 -8.71 -6.84 -15.25
CA THR A 87 -9.26 -6.55 -16.59
C THR A 87 -8.50 -5.46 -17.34
N SER A 88 -7.70 -4.65 -16.65
CA SER A 88 -6.87 -3.59 -17.24
C SER A 88 -5.39 -3.93 -17.13
N ASP A 89 -4.72 -4.00 -18.29
CA ASP A 89 -3.28 -4.21 -18.34
C ASP A 89 -2.50 -3.08 -17.68
N GLU A 90 -2.99 -1.84 -17.77
CA GLU A 90 -2.33 -0.70 -17.14
C GLU A 90 -2.43 -0.76 -15.62
N ALA A 91 -3.61 -1.12 -15.10
CA ALA A 91 -3.80 -1.33 -13.67
C ALA A 91 -2.95 -2.51 -13.16
N CYS A 92 -2.93 -3.62 -13.89
CA CYS A 92 -2.10 -4.79 -13.58
C CYS A 92 -0.61 -4.44 -13.52
N ARG A 93 -0.10 -3.69 -14.49
CA ARG A 93 1.28 -3.19 -14.50
C ARG A 93 1.58 -2.34 -13.26
N LEU A 94 0.68 -1.43 -12.90
CA LEU A 94 0.86 -0.54 -11.76
C LEU A 94 0.84 -1.32 -10.43
N LEU A 95 -0.06 -2.30 -10.28
CA LEU A 95 -0.11 -3.18 -9.11
C LEU A 95 1.18 -4.01 -8.98
N SER A 96 1.66 -4.53 -10.11
CA SER A 96 2.93 -5.27 -10.17
C SER A 96 4.13 -4.41 -9.79
N VAL A 97 4.11 -3.09 -10.08
CA VAL A 97 5.17 -2.17 -9.64
C VAL A 97 5.12 -1.97 -8.12
N TYR A 98 3.93 -1.77 -7.55
CA TYR A 98 3.75 -1.68 -6.10
C TYR A 98 4.26 -2.94 -5.38
N GLN A 99 3.77 -4.11 -5.76
CA GLN A 99 4.12 -5.39 -5.12
C GLN A 99 5.62 -5.69 -5.23
N ARG A 100 6.23 -5.48 -6.40
CA ARG A 100 7.68 -5.68 -6.57
C ARG A 100 8.51 -4.73 -5.72
N ARG A 101 8.09 -3.48 -5.54
CA ARG A 101 8.78 -2.51 -4.67
C ARG A 101 8.67 -2.90 -3.21
N LEU A 102 7.47 -3.21 -2.73
CA LEU A 102 7.24 -3.68 -1.36
C LEU A 102 8.10 -4.92 -1.07
N ARG A 103 8.00 -5.94 -1.94
CA ARG A 103 8.81 -7.15 -1.84
C ARG A 103 10.31 -6.85 -1.82
N SER A 104 10.80 -6.00 -2.73
CA SER A 104 12.24 -5.71 -2.82
C SER A 104 12.78 -5.04 -1.56
N ASN A 105 12.02 -4.09 -1.00
CA ASN A 105 12.37 -3.46 0.28
C ASN A 105 12.35 -4.47 1.43
N LEU A 106 11.29 -5.28 1.53
CA LEU A 106 11.18 -6.35 2.54
C LEU A 106 12.37 -7.31 2.45
N VAL A 107 12.69 -7.81 1.26
CA VAL A 107 13.82 -8.73 1.06
C VAL A 107 15.13 -8.08 1.44
N HIS A 108 15.34 -6.82 1.05
CA HIS A 108 16.56 -6.09 1.38
C HIS A 108 16.75 -5.98 2.90
N ASP A 109 15.72 -5.55 3.62
CA ASP A 109 15.80 -5.32 5.06
C ASP A 109 15.74 -6.64 5.88
N LEU A 110 15.13 -7.71 5.33
CA LEU A 110 15.13 -9.04 5.95
C LEU A 110 16.43 -9.80 5.73
N ARG A 111 17.20 -9.51 4.67
CA ARG A 111 18.43 -10.27 4.35
C ARG A 111 19.42 -10.34 5.53
N PRO A 112 19.72 -9.24 6.24
CA PRO A 112 20.63 -9.28 7.40
C PRO A 112 20.05 -10.02 8.60
N LEU A 113 18.72 -10.20 8.67
CA LEU A 113 18.01 -10.78 9.82
C LEU A 113 17.66 -12.26 9.63
N ALA A 114 17.43 -12.68 8.38
CA ALA A 114 16.87 -14.00 8.04
C ALA A 114 17.66 -14.73 6.95
N GLY A 115 18.73 -14.14 6.40
CA GLY A 115 19.58 -14.77 5.39
C GLY A 115 18.81 -15.25 4.17
N ASP A 116 18.95 -16.53 3.83
CA ASP A 116 18.32 -17.15 2.66
C ASP A 116 16.80 -17.27 2.78
N ALA A 117 16.25 -17.20 4.00
CA ALA A 117 14.80 -17.24 4.21
C ALA A 117 14.11 -15.90 3.86
N ALA A 118 14.88 -14.81 3.69
CA ALA A 118 14.35 -13.46 3.46
C ALA A 118 13.33 -13.34 2.31
N PRO A 119 13.52 -13.96 1.11
CA PRO A 119 12.54 -13.92 0.04
C PRO A 119 11.19 -14.54 0.45
N ALA A 120 11.21 -15.71 1.09
CA ALA A 120 9.99 -16.38 1.50
C ALA A 120 9.26 -15.62 2.63
N LEU A 121 10.00 -15.05 3.58
CA LEU A 121 9.43 -14.18 4.63
C LEU A 121 8.81 -12.91 4.03
N ALA A 122 9.46 -12.30 3.04
CA ALA A 122 8.95 -11.11 2.36
C ALA A 122 7.61 -11.37 1.65
N GLU A 123 7.44 -12.52 0.98
CA GLU A 123 6.15 -12.88 0.38
C GLU A 123 5.05 -13.01 1.43
N ARG A 124 5.33 -13.69 2.55
CA ARG A 124 4.36 -13.87 3.64
C ARG A 124 3.98 -12.55 4.29
N LEU A 125 4.97 -11.70 4.59
CA LEU A 125 4.71 -10.38 5.18
C LEU A 125 3.99 -9.45 4.22
N GLY A 126 4.33 -9.46 2.93
CA GLY A 126 3.63 -8.68 1.91
C GLY A 126 2.14 -9.07 1.84
N GLY A 127 1.84 -10.37 1.77
CA GLY A 127 0.46 -10.86 1.80
C GLY A 127 -0.28 -10.52 3.11
N LEU A 128 0.42 -10.54 4.26
CA LEU A 128 -0.16 -10.17 5.54
C LEU A 128 -0.48 -8.67 5.62
N ILE A 129 0.39 -7.81 5.09
CA ILE A 129 0.17 -6.36 5.00
C ILE A 129 -1.08 -6.08 4.16
N ASP A 130 -1.15 -6.62 2.93
CA ASP A 130 -2.28 -6.41 2.03
C ASP A 130 -3.58 -6.97 2.61
N GLY A 131 -3.52 -8.15 3.22
CA GLY A 131 -4.69 -8.82 3.82
C GLY A 131 -5.23 -8.11 5.06
N LEU A 132 -4.36 -7.62 5.94
CA LEU A 132 -4.78 -6.85 7.11
C LEU A 132 -5.26 -5.46 6.71
N TYR A 133 -4.63 -4.83 5.71
CA TYR A 133 -5.13 -3.58 5.13
C TYR A 133 -6.57 -3.77 4.64
N LEU A 134 -6.83 -4.82 3.85
CA LEU A 134 -8.17 -5.09 3.32
C LEU A 134 -9.20 -5.31 4.42
N ARG A 135 -8.87 -6.10 5.45
CA ARG A 135 -9.77 -6.33 6.59
C ARG A 135 -10.10 -5.04 7.34
N HIS A 136 -9.07 -4.25 7.65
CA HIS A 136 -9.22 -2.98 8.37
C HIS A 136 -9.98 -1.93 7.54
N ALA A 137 -9.71 -1.85 6.24
CA ALA A 137 -10.35 -0.90 5.35
C ALA A 137 -11.84 -1.21 5.09
N LEU A 138 -12.27 -2.45 5.31
CA LEU A 138 -13.65 -2.89 5.12
C LEU A 138 -14.45 -2.97 6.43
N ASP A 139 -13.81 -2.85 7.59
CA ASP A 139 -14.49 -2.92 8.88
C ASP A 139 -15.18 -1.57 9.19
N PRO A 140 -16.53 -1.56 9.30
CA PRO A 140 -17.27 -0.34 9.63
C PRO A 140 -17.03 0.18 11.05
N ALA A 141 -16.52 -0.67 11.94
CA ALA A 141 -16.32 -0.40 13.36
C ALA A 141 -14.89 0.02 13.69
N THR A 142 -13.93 -0.10 12.76
CA THR A 142 -12.56 0.33 13.05
C THR A 142 -12.39 1.83 12.82
N ASP A 143 -11.80 2.48 13.81
CA ASP A 143 -11.31 3.85 13.65
C ASP A 143 -10.23 3.89 12.54
N ALA A 144 -10.00 5.07 11.97
CA ALA A 144 -9.01 5.29 10.91
C ALA A 144 -7.53 5.06 11.35
N ASP A 145 -7.32 4.45 12.52
CA ASP A 145 -6.02 4.13 13.08
C ASP A 145 -5.63 2.68 12.77
N GLY A 146 -4.73 2.52 11.78
CA GLY A 146 -4.18 1.24 11.37
C GLY A 146 -3.11 0.66 12.32
N GLN A 147 -2.87 1.27 13.47
CA GLN A 147 -1.81 0.86 14.39
C GLN A 147 -1.99 -0.57 14.94
N ALA A 148 -3.23 -1.00 15.16
CA ALA A 148 -3.52 -2.37 15.57
C ALA A 148 -3.14 -3.39 14.47
N ALA A 149 -3.45 -3.10 13.20
CA ALA A 149 -3.06 -3.93 12.07
C ALA A 149 -1.53 -3.94 11.88
N ALA A 150 -0.86 -2.80 12.03
CA ALA A 150 0.60 -2.75 12.02
C ALA A 150 1.23 -3.63 13.11
N ALA A 151 0.69 -3.58 14.34
CA ALA A 151 1.17 -4.40 15.45
C ALA A 151 1.05 -5.91 15.17
N GLN A 152 -0.01 -6.34 14.48
CA GLN A 152 -0.17 -7.75 14.07
C GLN A 152 0.92 -8.18 13.08
N VAL A 153 1.26 -7.35 12.09
CA VAL A 153 2.36 -7.64 11.16
C VAL A 153 3.71 -7.73 11.88
N LEU A 154 3.98 -6.80 12.80
CA LEU A 154 5.23 -6.81 13.57
C LEU A 154 5.34 -8.01 14.50
N THR A 155 4.23 -8.42 15.12
CA THR A 155 4.17 -9.63 15.93
C THR A 155 4.48 -10.87 15.09
N ALA A 156 3.92 -10.97 13.89
CA ALA A 156 4.21 -12.07 12.96
C ALA A 156 5.69 -12.08 12.54
N LEU A 157 6.26 -10.91 12.22
CA LEU A 157 7.69 -10.75 11.93
C LEU A 157 8.56 -11.28 13.08
N ASP A 158 8.24 -10.90 14.33
CA ASP A 158 9.01 -11.36 15.49
C ASP A 158 8.92 -12.88 15.69
N HIS A 159 7.75 -13.48 15.43
CA HIS A 159 7.58 -14.94 15.50
C HIS A 159 8.41 -15.67 14.43
N GLU A 160 8.38 -15.17 13.19
CA GLU A 160 9.14 -15.73 12.07
C GLU A 160 10.66 -15.65 12.32
N LEU A 161 11.16 -14.50 12.78
CA LEU A 161 12.59 -14.34 13.11
C LEU A 161 13.01 -15.23 14.29
N LYS A 162 12.18 -15.35 15.33
CA LYS A 162 12.45 -16.27 16.46
C LYS A 162 12.48 -17.73 16.04
N ALA A 163 11.67 -18.12 15.06
CA ALA A 163 11.65 -19.50 14.56
C ALA A 163 12.94 -19.85 13.80
N LEU A 164 13.56 -18.88 13.12
CA LEU A 164 14.82 -19.07 12.38
C LEU A 164 16.06 -19.08 13.28
N ALA A 165 15.96 -18.55 14.50
CA ALA A 165 17.06 -18.53 15.47
C ALA A 165 17.20 -19.83 16.28
N ARG A 166 16.37 -20.84 15.99
CA ARG A 166 16.38 -22.17 16.63
C ARG A 166 17.05 -23.19 15.74
#